data_AF-A0A2S6PN19-F1
#
_entry.id   AF-A0A2S6PN19-F1
#
_cell.length_a   1.000
_cell.length_b   1.000
_cell.length_c   1.000
_cell.angle_alpha   90.00
_cell.angle_beta   90.00
_cell.angle_gamma   90.00
#
_symmetry.space_group_name_H-M   'P 1'
#
loop_
_entity.id
_entity.type
_entity.pdbx_description
1 polymer ?
#
loop_
_entity_poly.entity_id
_entity_poly.type
_entity_poly.pdbx_seq_one_letter_code
_entity_poly.pdbx_strand_id
1 'polypeptide(L)'
;MRTRKISVLTMTAVALGLALTACDNDGGADASSSVSSSSAAATSTQQSDSVEGKSSGTPAESDTKCTDQIDYAGDSRSNAEINSIGEDTGTCPPVRKSDEASGMPKEPDTKCTDQIDYAGDSRSNAEINSIGEDTGTCPPVRK
;
A
#
# COMPACT_ATOMS: atom_id res chain seq x y z
N MET A 1 48.52 -8.83 10.29
CA MET A 1 48.20 -10.09 10.98
C MET A 1 46.71 -10.34 10.80
N ARG A 2 46.33 -11.51 10.24
CA ARG A 2 44.95 -11.88 9.92
C ARG A 2 44.28 -12.46 11.16
N THR A 3 43.05 -12.07 11.44
CA THR A 3 42.15 -12.89 12.26
C THR A 3 40.76 -12.86 11.65
N ARG A 4 40.48 -13.86 10.81
CA ARG A 4 39.12 -14.22 10.38
C ARG A 4 38.48 -15.00 11.51
N LYS A 5 37.27 -14.64 11.93
CA LYS A 5 36.43 -15.52 12.76
C LYS A 5 35.18 -15.86 11.95
N ILE A 6 35.14 -17.13 11.58
CA ILE A 6 34.10 -17.81 10.83
C ILE A 6 33.17 -18.40 11.89
N SER A 7 31.87 -18.11 11.81
CA SER A 7 30.85 -18.85 12.57
C SER A 7 29.93 -19.50 11.55
N VAL A 8 29.83 -20.82 11.63
CA VAL A 8 29.21 -21.76 10.68
C VAL A 8 28.29 -22.68 11.49
N LEU A 9 27.28 -23.24 10.80
CA LEU A 9 26.34 -24.32 11.17
C LEU A 9 25.12 -23.87 11.99
N THR A 10 23.88 -24.25 11.66
CA THR A 10 23.37 -25.54 11.13
C THR A 10 22.07 -25.39 10.33
N MET A 11 21.89 -26.27 9.33
CA MET A 11 20.64 -26.52 8.61
C MET A 11 19.67 -27.41 9.40
N THR A 12 18.36 -27.21 9.22
CA THR A 12 17.35 -28.28 9.30
C THR A 12 16.30 -28.10 8.21
N ALA A 13 16.41 -28.93 7.18
CA ALA A 13 15.35 -29.21 6.22
C ALA A 13 14.34 -30.16 6.87
N VAL A 14 13.04 -29.88 6.76
CA VAL A 14 11.98 -30.83 7.08
C VAL A 14 11.08 -31.00 5.87
N ALA A 15 10.82 -32.25 5.56
CA ALA A 15 10.32 -32.79 4.31
C ALA A 15 8.80 -32.72 4.15
N LEU A 16 8.40 -32.90 2.89
CA LEU A 16 7.06 -32.99 2.33
C LEU A 16 6.10 -33.94 3.08
N GLY A 17 4.83 -33.52 3.18
CA GLY A 17 3.69 -34.37 3.50
C GLY A 17 2.52 -34.09 2.55
N LEU A 18 2.46 -34.82 1.45
CA LEU A 18 1.25 -35.01 0.63
C LEU A 18 0.38 -36.08 1.30
N ALA A 19 -0.85 -35.75 1.66
CA ALA A 19 -1.88 -36.74 1.93
C ALA A 19 -3.17 -36.33 1.21
N LEU A 20 -3.38 -36.96 0.05
CA LEU A 20 -4.68 -37.06 -0.62
C LEU A 20 -5.58 -37.96 0.24
N THR A 21 -6.70 -37.43 0.72
CA THR A 21 -7.83 -38.27 1.12
C THR A 21 -8.89 -38.16 0.03
N ALA A 22 -8.76 -39.03 -0.97
CA ALA A 22 -9.90 -39.46 -1.76
C ALA A 22 -10.83 -40.23 -0.81
N CYS A 23 -12.10 -39.83 -0.75
CA CYS A 23 -13.16 -40.63 -0.16
C CYS A 23 -14.13 -40.94 -1.28
N ASP A 24 -14.34 -42.24 -1.43
CA ASP A 24 -14.83 -42.96 -2.58
C ASP A 24 -16.27 -42.62 -2.94
N ASN A 25 -16.54 -42.51 -4.25
CA ASN A 25 -17.87 -42.83 -4.78
C ASN A 25 -17.69 -43.77 -5.97
N ASP A 26 -17.91 -45.05 -5.67
CA ASP A 26 -18.00 -46.20 -6.55
C ASP A 26 -18.91 -45.91 -7.76
N GLY A 27 -18.43 -46.22 -8.97
CA GLY A 27 -19.29 -46.18 -10.15
C GLY A 27 -18.57 -46.17 -11.50
N GLY A 28 -18.47 -47.36 -12.10
CA GLY A 28 -18.63 -47.51 -13.55
C GLY A 28 -17.37 -47.62 -14.38
N ALA A 29 -17.27 -48.72 -15.11
CA ALA A 29 -16.16 -49.12 -15.95
C ALA A 29 -16.10 -48.39 -17.31
N ASP A 30 -14.96 -48.62 -17.98
CA ASP A 30 -14.74 -48.71 -19.43
C ASP A 30 -14.14 -47.52 -20.20
N ALA A 31 -12.87 -47.76 -20.58
CA ALA A 31 -12.29 -47.62 -21.91
C ALA A 31 -12.18 -46.23 -22.61
N SER A 32 -10.93 -45.77 -22.67
CA SER A 32 -10.20 -45.28 -23.86
C SER A 32 -10.74 -44.12 -24.73
N SER A 33 -9.84 -43.14 -24.87
CA SER A 33 -9.52 -42.36 -26.08
C SER A 33 -10.27 -41.04 -26.34
N SER A 34 -9.46 -39.99 -26.24
CA SER A 34 -9.25 -38.94 -27.25
C SER A 34 -10.27 -37.80 -27.42
N VAL A 35 -9.69 -36.61 -27.23
CA VAL A 35 -9.91 -35.31 -27.88
C VAL A 35 -11.21 -34.52 -27.67
N SER A 36 -10.96 -33.28 -27.24
CA SER A 36 -11.63 -32.05 -27.65
C SER A 36 -13.03 -31.73 -27.11
N SER A 37 -13.01 -30.59 -26.42
CA SER A 37 -13.97 -29.49 -26.54
C SER A 37 -15.16 -29.46 -25.58
N SER A 38 -15.10 -28.37 -24.80
CA SER A 38 -16.19 -27.41 -24.56
C SER A 38 -17.00 -27.53 -23.27
N SER A 39 -16.88 -26.42 -22.52
CA SER A 39 -17.99 -25.71 -21.89
C SER A 39 -18.51 -26.24 -20.55
N ALA A 40 -17.99 -25.63 -19.48
CA ALA A 40 -18.81 -24.86 -18.55
C ALA A 40 -17.87 -23.99 -17.71
N ALA A 41 -17.60 -22.77 -18.20
CA ALA A 41 -17.03 -21.73 -17.37
C ALA A 41 -18.06 -21.42 -16.29
N ALA A 42 -17.75 -21.78 -15.04
CA ALA A 42 -18.45 -21.23 -13.90
C ALA A 42 -18.15 -19.73 -13.88
N THR A 43 -19.08 -18.96 -14.43
CA THR A 43 -19.12 -17.51 -14.33
C THR A 43 -19.25 -17.16 -12.84
N SER A 44 -18.12 -16.92 -12.19
CA SER A 44 -18.08 -16.10 -11.00
C SER A 44 -18.34 -14.66 -11.44
N THR A 45 -19.61 -14.32 -11.65
CA THR A 45 -20.04 -12.92 -11.66
C THR A 45 -19.84 -12.43 -10.24
N GLN A 46 -18.62 -11.99 -9.92
CA GLN A 46 -18.44 -11.00 -8.87
C GLN A 46 -19.15 -9.76 -9.39
N GLN A 47 -20.40 -9.62 -8.99
CA GLN A 47 -21.18 -8.41 -9.13
C GLN A 47 -20.44 -7.36 -8.34
N SER A 48 -19.54 -6.65 -9.03
CA SER A 48 -19.07 -5.34 -8.61
C SER A 48 -20.30 -4.46 -8.63
N ASP A 49 -21.02 -4.43 -7.49
CA ASP A 49 -21.92 -3.35 -7.16
C ASP A 49 -21.04 -2.10 -7.13
N SER A 50 -20.91 -1.48 -8.32
CA SER A 50 -20.42 -0.13 -8.49
C SER A 50 -21.39 0.78 -7.76
N VAL A 51 -21.20 0.87 -6.44
CA VAL A 51 -21.61 2.07 -5.72
C VAL A 51 -20.86 3.21 -6.41
N GLU A 52 -21.62 3.98 -7.17
CA GLU A 52 -21.22 5.21 -7.85
C GLU A 52 -20.91 6.30 -6.81
N GLY A 53 -20.05 5.97 -5.84
CA GLY A 53 -19.28 6.94 -5.10
C GLY A 53 -18.15 7.35 -6.04
N LYS A 54 -18.14 8.61 -6.43
CA LYS A 54 -17.08 9.28 -7.20
C LYS A 54 -15.70 8.85 -6.67
N SER A 55 -15.17 7.75 -7.19
CA SER A 55 -13.95 7.14 -6.67
C SER A 55 -12.81 7.94 -7.27
N SER A 56 -12.22 8.80 -6.46
CA SER A 56 -11.05 9.61 -6.84
C SER A 56 -9.76 8.78 -6.97
N GLY A 57 -9.87 7.45 -6.99
CA GLY A 57 -8.76 6.51 -7.07
C GLY A 57 -8.53 5.98 -8.48
N THR A 58 -7.34 5.41 -8.70
CA THR A 58 -6.97 4.73 -9.94
C THR A 58 -7.48 3.29 -9.90
N PRO A 59 -8.06 2.74 -10.99
CA PRO A 59 -8.48 1.33 -11.01
C PRO A 59 -7.34 0.40 -10.56
N ALA A 60 -7.64 -0.55 -9.69
CA ALA A 60 -6.65 -1.55 -9.30
C ALA A 60 -6.52 -2.59 -10.42
N GLU A 61 -5.31 -2.82 -10.90
CA GLU A 61 -5.03 -3.95 -11.79
C GLU A 61 -5.27 -5.28 -11.07
N SER A 62 -5.92 -6.21 -11.76
CA SER A 62 -6.21 -7.55 -11.25
C SER A 62 -4.92 -8.23 -10.78
N ASP A 63 -4.97 -8.83 -9.59
CA ASP A 63 -3.87 -9.55 -8.93
C ASP A 63 -2.64 -8.72 -8.56
N THR A 64 -2.71 -7.37 -8.67
CA THR A 64 -1.60 -6.47 -8.33
C THR A 64 -1.94 -5.63 -7.10
N LYS A 65 -1.02 -5.55 -6.14
CA LYS A 65 -1.20 -4.70 -4.96
C LYS A 65 -1.06 -3.22 -5.35
N CYS A 66 -1.83 -2.36 -4.71
CA CYS A 66 -1.82 -0.94 -5.02
C CYS A 66 -0.44 -0.30 -4.83
N THR A 67 0.29 -0.74 -3.81
CA THR A 67 1.65 -0.27 -3.54
C THR A 67 2.69 -0.67 -4.59
N ASP A 68 2.36 -1.61 -5.47
CA ASP A 68 3.21 -2.01 -6.60
C ASP A 68 2.86 -1.21 -7.87
N GLN A 69 1.64 -0.66 -7.95
CA GLN A 69 1.15 0.15 -9.08
C GLN A 69 1.44 1.65 -8.90
N ILE A 70 1.35 2.14 -7.67
CA ILE A 70 1.44 3.57 -7.33
C ILE A 70 2.48 3.77 -6.22
N ASP A 71 3.28 4.84 -6.35
CA ASP A 71 4.22 5.24 -5.30
C ASP A 71 3.51 6.00 -4.17
N TYR A 72 3.32 5.30 -3.04
CA TYR A 72 2.76 5.84 -1.80
C TYR A 72 3.81 6.42 -0.85
N ALA A 73 5.03 6.73 -1.30
CA ALA A 73 6.04 7.35 -0.43
C ALA A 73 5.48 8.59 0.28
N GLY A 74 5.64 8.68 1.61
CA GLY A 74 5.11 9.79 2.41
C GLY A 74 3.59 9.77 2.64
N ASP A 75 2.89 8.70 2.24
CA ASP A 75 1.55 8.42 2.75
C ASP A 75 1.64 7.94 4.20
N SER A 76 0.83 8.54 5.07
CA SER A 76 0.78 8.17 6.49
C SER A 76 0.14 6.80 6.73
N ARG A 77 -0.69 6.31 5.80
CA ARG A 77 -1.34 5.01 5.89
C ARG A 77 -0.34 3.91 5.61
N SER A 78 -0.52 2.78 6.28
CA SER A 78 0.32 1.60 6.04
C SER A 78 0.07 1.00 4.65
N ASN A 79 1.10 0.38 4.08
CA ASN A 79 0.96 -0.37 2.82
C ASN A 79 -0.14 -1.45 2.88
N ALA A 80 -0.32 -2.07 4.05
CA ALA A 80 -1.38 -3.05 4.25
C ALA A 80 -2.77 -2.42 4.13
N GLU A 81 -3.00 -1.29 4.80
CA GLU A 81 -4.27 -0.56 4.72
C GLU A 81 -4.57 -0.11 3.29
N ILE A 82 -3.59 0.45 2.59
CA ILE A 82 -3.73 0.90 1.19
C ILE A 82 -4.12 -0.28 0.28
N ASN A 83 -3.47 -1.43 0.47
CA ASN A 83 -3.74 -2.62 -0.32
C ASN A 83 -5.12 -3.23 0.00
N SER A 84 -5.55 -3.21 1.27
CA SER A 84 -6.89 -3.63 1.65
C SER A 84 -7.96 -2.74 1.01
N ILE A 85 -7.78 -1.42 1.00
CA ILE A 85 -8.71 -0.50 0.31
C ILE A 85 -8.79 -0.83 -1.19
N GLY A 86 -7.65 -1.10 -1.83
CA GLY A 86 -7.60 -1.49 -3.24
C GLY A 86 -8.33 -2.80 -3.53
N GLU A 87 -8.16 -3.79 -2.67
CA GLU A 87 -8.81 -5.10 -2.75
C GLU A 87 -10.32 -5.00 -2.52
N ASP A 88 -10.74 -4.21 -1.53
CA ASP A 88 -12.15 -4.02 -1.14
C ASP A 88 -12.93 -3.18 -2.17
N THR A 89 -12.31 -2.17 -2.77
CA THR A 89 -12.99 -1.20 -3.66
C THR A 89 -12.72 -1.45 -5.14
N GLY A 90 -11.80 -2.36 -5.48
CA GLY A 90 -11.30 -2.53 -6.85
C GLY A 90 -10.57 -1.29 -7.40
N THR A 91 -10.25 -0.32 -6.54
CA THR A 91 -9.63 0.95 -6.92
C THR A 91 -8.54 1.31 -5.91
N CYS A 92 -7.34 1.58 -6.38
CA CYS A 92 -6.26 2.08 -5.56
C CYS A 92 -6.55 3.51 -5.07
N PRO A 93 -6.49 3.77 -3.75
CA PRO A 93 -6.81 5.07 -3.22
C PRO A 93 -5.79 6.12 -3.69
N PRO A 94 -6.17 7.40 -3.79
CA PRO A 94 -5.20 8.45 -4.03
C PRO A 94 -4.17 8.50 -2.90
N VAL A 95 -2.92 8.86 -3.24
CA VAL A 95 -1.84 9.06 -2.28
C VAL A 95 -2.19 10.24 -1.37
N ARG A 96 -2.23 10.00 -0.06
CA ARG A 96 -2.44 11.01 0.98
C ARG A 96 -1.09 11.36 1.55
N LYS A 97 -0.38 12.29 0.90
CA LYS A 97 0.81 12.88 1.52
C LYS A 97 0.37 13.45 2.86
N SER A 98 1.05 13.06 3.93
CA SER A 98 0.94 13.76 5.20
C SER A 98 1.09 15.25 4.89
N ASP A 99 0.20 16.11 5.37
CA ASP A 99 0.30 17.57 5.16
C ASP A 99 1.63 18.16 5.72
N GLU A 100 2.40 17.32 6.44
CA GLU A 100 3.82 17.47 6.74
C GLU A 100 4.60 17.93 5.50
N ALA A 101 4.91 19.22 5.54
CA ALA A 101 5.64 20.00 4.56
C ALA A 101 4.88 20.52 3.33
N SER A 102 3.63 20.97 3.48
CA SER A 102 3.05 21.97 2.56
C SER A 102 3.73 23.35 2.61
N GLY A 103 4.92 23.44 3.22
CA GLY A 103 5.63 24.66 3.56
C GLY A 103 7.07 24.68 3.05
N MET A 104 7.77 25.79 3.26
CA MET A 104 9.18 25.91 2.89
C MET A 104 10.06 25.28 4.00
N PRO A 105 11.10 24.50 3.67
CA PRO A 105 12.00 23.94 4.67
C PRO A 105 12.51 25.03 5.61
N LYS A 106 12.48 24.75 6.90
CA LYS A 106 12.94 25.71 7.90
C LYS A 106 14.46 25.67 8.00
N GLU A 107 15.09 26.84 7.89
CA GLU A 107 16.51 26.99 8.15
C GLU A 107 16.85 26.68 9.63
N PRO A 108 17.97 25.99 9.91
CA PRO A 108 18.40 25.73 11.27
C PRO A 108 18.59 27.03 12.05
N ASP A 109 18.24 27.01 13.33
CA ASP A 109 18.34 28.14 14.26
C ASP A 109 17.54 29.40 13.90
N THR A 110 16.72 29.37 12.85
CA THR A 110 15.94 30.53 12.39
C THR A 110 14.45 30.31 12.59
N LYS A 111 13.71 31.34 13.03
CA LYS A 111 12.26 31.24 13.16
C LYS A 111 11.58 31.36 11.79
N CYS A 112 10.40 30.78 11.66
CA CYS A 112 9.67 30.84 10.40
C CYS A 112 9.23 32.26 10.06
N THR A 113 8.83 33.02 11.07
CA THR A 113 8.47 34.43 10.92
C THR A 113 9.64 35.33 10.54
N ASP A 114 10.88 34.85 10.66
CA ASP A 114 12.08 35.58 10.22
C ASP A 114 12.48 35.20 8.79
N GLN A 115 11.99 34.06 8.28
CA GLN A 115 12.25 33.55 6.92
C GLN A 115 11.15 33.95 5.93
N ILE A 116 9.89 34.01 6.38
CA ILE A 116 8.71 34.25 5.54
C ILE A 116 7.91 35.41 6.12
N ASP A 117 7.42 36.29 5.25
CA ASP A 117 6.48 37.33 5.62
C ASP A 117 5.06 36.77 5.77
N TYR A 118 4.61 36.65 7.02
CA TYR A 118 3.26 36.21 7.39
C TYR A 118 2.28 37.37 7.59
N ALA A 119 2.53 38.55 7.00
CA ALA A 119 1.59 39.66 7.08
C ALA A 119 0.18 39.26 6.61
N GLY A 120 -0.79 39.39 7.52
CA GLY A 120 -2.19 39.01 7.27
C GLY A 120 -2.52 37.54 7.54
N ASP A 121 -1.57 36.72 8.02
CA ASP A 121 -1.90 35.39 8.52
C ASP A 121 -2.72 35.48 9.80
N SER A 122 -3.80 34.70 9.88
CA SER A 122 -4.67 34.68 11.07
C SER A 122 -4.01 34.03 12.28
N ARG A 123 -3.01 33.17 12.06
CA ARG A 123 -2.30 32.46 13.13
C ARG A 123 -1.26 33.37 13.77
N SER A 124 -0.99 33.14 15.05
CA SER A 124 0.03 33.92 15.76
C SER A 124 1.44 33.54 15.30
N ASN A 125 2.38 34.49 15.39
CA ASN A 125 3.80 34.23 15.13
C ASN A 125 4.35 33.07 15.98
N ALA A 126 3.89 32.94 17.23
CA ALA A 126 4.29 31.84 18.11
C ALA A 126 3.81 30.49 17.55
N GLU A 127 2.54 30.39 17.15
CA GLU A 127 1.97 29.19 16.54
C GLU A 127 2.70 28.80 15.25
N ILE A 128 2.94 29.76 14.36
CA ILE A 128 3.69 29.56 13.11
C ILE A 128 5.10 29.01 13.38
N ASN A 129 5.78 29.60 14.36
CA ASN A 129 7.12 29.16 14.74
C ASN A 129 7.12 27.77 15.37
N SER A 130 6.13 27.45 16.21
CA SER A 130 5.95 26.11 16.77
C SER A 130 5.73 25.06 15.69
N ILE A 131 4.84 25.31 14.72
CA ILE A 131 4.64 24.41 13.57
C ILE A 131 5.97 24.17 12.84
N GLY A 132 6.77 25.23 12.66
CA GLY A 132 8.09 25.11 12.05
C GLY A 132 9.11 24.32 12.86
N GLU A 133 9.11 24.43 14.20
CA GLU A 133 9.94 23.56 15.06
C GLU A 133 9.49 22.10 14.97
N ASP A 134 8.18 21.85 14.99
CA ASP A 134 7.61 20.51 15.10
C ASP A 134 7.74 19.73 13.78
N THR A 135 7.51 20.40 12.64
CA THR A 135 7.49 19.78 11.31
C THR A 135 8.80 19.95 10.55
N GLY A 136 9.74 20.74 11.08
CA GLY A 136 10.96 21.14 10.37
C GLY A 136 10.70 22.00 9.11
N THR A 137 9.46 22.47 8.94
CA THR A 137 9.02 23.18 7.74
C THR A 137 8.16 24.38 8.11
N CYS A 138 8.46 25.55 7.55
CA CYS A 138 7.69 26.76 7.76
C CYS A 138 6.37 26.71 6.98
N PRO A 139 5.21 26.79 7.66
CA PRO A 139 3.91 26.59 7.01
C PRO A 139 3.64 27.66 5.95
N PRO A 140 2.79 27.37 4.94
CA PRO A 140 2.39 28.38 3.97
C PRO A 140 1.56 29.49 4.64
N VAL A 141 1.64 30.71 4.10
CA VAL A 141 0.87 31.87 4.57
C VAL A 141 -0.62 31.68 4.25
N ARG A 142 -1.49 31.88 5.24
CA ARG A 142 -2.95 31.74 5.12
C ARG A 142 -3.62 33.11 5.25
N LYS A 143 -4.17 33.65 4.16
CA LYS A 143 -4.91 34.94 4.17
C LYS A 143 -6.39 34.77 4.47
#